data_AF-A0A523AFQ8-F1
#
_entry.id   AF-A0A523AFQ8-F1
#
_cell.length_a   1.000
_cell.length_b   1.000
_cell.length_c   1.000
_cell.angle_alpha   90.00
_cell.angle_beta   90.00
_cell.angle_gamma   90.00
#
_symmetry.space_group_name_H-M   'P 1'
#
loop_
_entity.id
_entity.type
_entity.pdbx_description
1 polymer ?
#
loop_
_entity_poly.entity_id
_entity_poly.type
_entity_poly.pdbx_seq_one_letter_code
_entity_poly.pdbx_strand_id
1 'polypeptide(L)'
;MTELYVVGHKNPDTDSVCSAISFAHLLNEWKRTKKMEKVMRLDFEAVPAVQGELNAETKFVLEKFGFKTPQKLLDATGKKIALVDHTEKAQSLDNLEKGEIVAIVDHHKLGDITTPNPIFFMALPVGCTATVLKILYDKTGIDVPRNIAGIMLASILSDTVIFKSATTTELDKKVAEELAKIAEIEDMIKFGIEVKAK
;
A
#
# COMPACT_ATOMS: atom_id res chain seq x y z
N MET A 1 2.64 19.57 -13.78
CA MET A 1 1.65 18.73 -13.06
C MET A 1 2.24 18.41 -11.71
N THR A 2 1.47 18.54 -10.63
CA THR A 2 1.97 18.26 -9.27
C THR A 2 1.93 16.76 -9.03
N GLU A 3 3.05 16.17 -8.65
CA GLU A 3 3.14 14.75 -8.27
C GLU A 3 2.48 14.52 -6.91
N LEU A 4 1.86 13.34 -6.75
CA LEU A 4 1.35 12.83 -5.49
C LEU A 4 2.28 11.72 -5.00
N TYR A 5 2.94 11.94 -3.87
CA TYR A 5 3.81 10.92 -3.29
C TYR A 5 2.98 9.95 -2.43
N VAL A 6 3.05 8.66 -2.76
CA VAL A 6 2.41 7.59 -1.98
C VAL A 6 3.46 6.95 -1.09
N VAL A 7 3.26 6.96 0.22
CA VAL A 7 4.32 6.59 1.19
C VAL A 7 3.76 5.87 2.42
N GLY A 8 4.42 4.79 2.81
CA GLY A 8 4.17 4.06 4.06
C GLY A 8 4.86 4.68 5.26
N HIS A 9 5.00 3.96 6.38
CA HIS A 9 5.60 4.49 7.61
C HIS A 9 7.15 4.55 7.58
N LYS A 10 7.71 5.25 8.58
CA LYS A 10 9.12 5.65 8.70
C LYS A 10 10.11 4.48 8.71
N ASN A 11 9.72 3.35 9.29
CA ASN A 11 10.49 2.10 9.31
C ASN A 11 9.82 1.10 8.37
N PRO A 12 10.00 1.23 7.05
CA PRO A 12 9.18 0.51 6.06
C PRO A 12 9.31 -1.01 6.20
N ASP A 13 8.17 -1.67 6.22
CA ASP A 13 8.06 -3.12 6.08
C ASP A 13 7.47 -3.49 4.71
N THR A 14 7.13 -4.76 4.54
CA THR A 14 6.63 -5.27 3.26
C THR A 14 5.27 -4.68 2.89
N ASP A 15 4.37 -4.45 3.84
CA ASP A 15 3.07 -3.82 3.54
C ASP A 15 3.24 -2.36 3.16
N SER A 16 3.87 -1.55 4.01
CA SER A 16 4.12 -0.13 3.75
C SER A 16 4.72 0.14 2.35
N VAL A 17 5.71 -0.65 1.92
CA VAL A 17 6.36 -0.45 0.61
C VAL A 17 5.49 -0.96 -0.54
N CYS A 18 4.94 -2.17 -0.45
CA CYS A 18 4.20 -2.77 -1.55
C CYS A 18 2.83 -2.11 -1.72
N SER A 19 2.19 -1.68 -0.63
CA SER A 19 0.96 -0.88 -0.66
C SER A 19 1.20 0.49 -1.29
N ALA A 20 2.36 1.13 -1.06
CA ALA A 20 2.69 2.39 -1.73
C ALA A 20 2.80 2.21 -3.26
N ILE A 21 3.48 1.16 -3.71
CA ILE A 21 3.58 0.79 -5.13
C ILE A 21 2.20 0.48 -5.72
N SER A 22 1.43 -0.37 -5.04
CA SER A 22 0.12 -0.84 -5.48
C SER A 22 -0.90 0.28 -5.56
N PHE A 23 -0.89 1.21 -4.61
CA PHE A 23 -1.81 2.34 -4.62
C PHE A 23 -1.42 3.40 -5.65
N ALA A 24 -0.12 3.67 -5.84
CA ALA A 24 0.34 4.55 -6.91
C ALA A 24 -0.06 4.01 -8.30
N HIS A 25 0.11 2.70 -8.53
CA HIS A 25 -0.37 2.04 -9.74
C HIS A 25 -1.88 2.23 -9.93
N LEU A 26 -2.68 1.92 -8.89
CA LEU A 26 -4.14 2.07 -8.93
C LEU A 26 -4.56 3.49 -9.31
N LEU A 27 -3.96 4.51 -8.68
CA LEU A 27 -4.31 5.92 -8.93
C LEU A 27 -3.99 6.32 -10.37
N ASN A 28 -2.84 5.91 -10.89
CA ASN A 28 -2.42 6.23 -12.25
C ASN A 28 -3.29 5.54 -13.30
N GLU A 29 -3.64 4.26 -13.11
CA GLU A 29 -4.56 3.55 -13.99
C GLU A 29 -5.98 4.12 -13.91
N TRP A 30 -6.45 4.42 -12.70
CA TRP A 30 -7.75 5.05 -12.49
C TRP A 30 -7.86 6.38 -13.22
N LYS A 31 -6.81 7.21 -13.17
CA LYS A 31 -6.72 8.46 -13.93
C LYS A 31 -6.85 8.26 -15.43
N ARG A 32 -6.19 7.25 -15.98
CA ARG A 32 -6.26 6.91 -17.42
C ARG A 32 -7.67 6.56 -17.87
N THR A 33 -8.51 5.98 -17.01
CA THR A 33 -9.90 5.63 -17.36
C THR A 33 -10.82 6.84 -17.54
N LYS A 34 -10.42 8.04 -17.10
CA LYS A 34 -11.25 9.26 -17.06
C LYS A 34 -12.56 9.11 -16.28
N LYS A 35 -12.68 8.11 -15.39
CA LYS A 35 -13.85 7.88 -14.52
C LYS A 35 -13.65 8.43 -13.10
N MET A 36 -12.67 9.31 -12.90
CA MET A 36 -12.16 9.69 -11.58
C MET A 36 -13.21 10.21 -10.59
N GLU A 37 -14.33 10.73 -11.07
CA GLU A 37 -15.31 11.43 -10.24
C GLU A 37 -16.15 10.54 -9.30
N LYS A 38 -16.06 9.20 -9.41
CA LYS A 38 -16.96 8.27 -8.72
C LYS A 38 -16.50 7.77 -7.35
N VAL A 39 -15.23 7.37 -7.21
CA VAL A 39 -14.74 6.68 -5.99
C VAL A 39 -13.59 7.45 -5.33
N MET A 40 -12.62 7.91 -6.11
CA MET A 40 -11.46 8.67 -5.64
C MET A 40 -11.29 9.91 -6.51
N ARG A 41 -11.52 11.10 -5.95
CA ARG A 41 -11.34 12.39 -6.63
C ARG A 41 -9.91 12.88 -6.50
N LEU A 42 -8.97 12.10 -7.04
CA LEU A 42 -7.53 12.35 -6.96
C LEU A 42 -6.94 12.42 -8.37
N ASP A 43 -6.83 13.62 -8.95
CA ASP A 43 -6.26 13.81 -10.28
C ASP A 43 -4.79 14.27 -10.20
N PHE A 44 -3.92 13.32 -9.85
CA PHE A 44 -2.48 13.53 -9.72
C PHE A 44 -1.72 12.40 -10.42
N GLU A 45 -0.47 12.67 -10.80
CA GLU A 45 0.45 11.59 -11.14
C GLU A 45 1.04 11.03 -9.83
N ALA A 46 0.74 9.78 -9.51
CA ALA A 46 1.14 9.14 -8.28
C ALA A 46 2.52 8.47 -8.41
N VAL A 47 3.39 8.72 -7.44
CA VAL A 47 4.76 8.17 -7.40
C VAL A 47 4.97 7.49 -6.04
N PRO A 48 5.31 6.18 -5.99
CA PRO A 48 5.59 5.52 -4.73
C PRO A 48 6.92 6.00 -4.16
N ALA A 49 6.98 6.10 -2.84
CA ALA A 49 8.17 6.49 -2.08
C ALA A 49 8.30 5.70 -0.79
N VAL A 50 9.50 5.69 -0.22
CA VAL A 50 9.83 5.06 1.07
C VAL A 50 10.56 6.04 1.98
N GLN A 51 10.40 5.89 3.29
CA GLN A 51 11.07 6.76 4.28
C GLN A 51 12.40 6.18 4.78
N GLY A 52 12.57 4.86 4.74
CA GLY A 52 13.70 4.18 5.34
C GLY A 52 14.39 3.18 4.42
N GLU A 53 15.39 2.50 4.97
CA GLU A 53 16.02 1.37 4.31
C GLU A 53 15.10 0.16 4.35
N LEU A 54 15.02 -0.58 3.25
CA LEU A 54 14.19 -1.78 3.16
C LEU A 54 14.86 -2.94 3.90
N ASN A 55 14.05 -3.70 4.65
CA ASN A 55 14.48 -4.96 5.25
C ASN A 55 14.72 -6.05 4.16
N ALA A 56 15.28 -7.20 4.55
CA ALA A 56 15.60 -8.28 3.62
C ALA A 56 14.36 -8.90 2.96
N GLU A 57 13.28 -9.05 3.74
CA GLU A 57 11.98 -9.56 3.29
C GLU A 57 11.42 -8.72 2.13
N THR A 58 11.32 -7.40 2.33
CA THR A 58 10.80 -6.47 1.32
C THR A 58 11.69 -6.41 0.09
N LYS A 59 13.02 -6.38 0.25
CA LYS A 59 13.96 -6.42 -0.89
C LYS A 59 13.76 -7.67 -1.75
N PHE A 60 13.65 -8.83 -1.10
CA PHE A 60 13.39 -10.08 -1.78
C PHE A 60 12.07 -10.06 -2.56
N VAL A 61 10.99 -9.53 -1.97
CA VAL A 61 9.68 -9.39 -2.62
C VAL A 61 9.79 -8.50 -3.86
N LEU A 62 10.41 -7.32 -3.74
CA LEU A 62 10.56 -6.42 -4.88
C LEU A 62 11.38 -7.05 -6.01
N GLU A 63 12.50 -7.70 -5.70
CA GLU A 63 13.34 -8.40 -6.68
C GLU A 63 12.56 -9.50 -7.41
N LYS A 64 11.84 -10.35 -6.65
CA LYS A 64 11.06 -11.47 -7.20
C LYS A 64 10.02 -11.02 -8.22
N PHE A 65 9.38 -9.86 -8.00
CA PHE A 65 8.34 -9.31 -8.88
C PHE A 65 8.83 -8.19 -9.81
N GLY A 66 10.16 -7.97 -9.89
CA GLY A 66 10.77 -7.05 -10.84
C GLY A 66 10.55 -5.57 -10.54
N PHE A 67 10.29 -5.21 -9.29
CA PHE A 67 10.19 -3.82 -8.87
C PHE A 67 11.55 -3.27 -8.43
N LYS A 68 11.79 -2.00 -8.77
CA LYS A 68 12.90 -1.24 -8.19
C LYS A 68 12.46 -0.72 -6.82
N THR A 69 13.42 -0.54 -5.93
CA THR A 69 13.20 0.21 -4.69
C THR A 69 12.65 1.60 -5.03
N PRO A 70 11.50 2.01 -4.44
CA PRO A 70 10.99 3.35 -4.63
C PRO A 70 11.96 4.41 -4.13
N GLN A 71 11.80 5.64 -4.60
CA GLN A 71 12.67 6.74 -4.16
C GLN A 71 12.49 7.05 -2.67
N LYS A 72 13.58 7.51 -2.04
CA LYS A 72 13.54 7.93 -0.64
C LYS A 72 12.86 9.30 -0.54
N LEU A 73 11.90 9.41 0.36
CA LEU A 73 11.23 10.67 0.70
C LEU A 73 11.19 10.79 2.22
N LEU A 74 11.79 11.85 2.76
CA LEU A 74 11.91 12.06 4.21
C LEU A 74 11.11 13.26 4.71
N ASP A 75 10.81 14.22 3.83
CA ASP A 75 10.23 15.51 4.20
C ASP A 75 9.02 15.84 3.32
N ALA A 76 7.93 16.22 3.98
CA ALA A 76 6.62 16.50 3.38
C ALA A 76 6.45 17.93 2.83
N THR A 77 7.37 18.85 3.14
CA THR A 77 7.24 20.27 2.83
C THR A 77 6.95 20.51 1.36
N GLY A 78 5.82 21.18 1.09
CA GLY A 78 5.38 21.56 -0.25
C GLY A 78 4.91 20.40 -1.15
N LYS A 79 4.71 19.20 -0.60
CA LYS A 79 4.33 18.00 -1.37
C LYS A 79 2.89 17.61 -1.12
N LYS A 80 2.26 17.02 -2.15
CA LYS A 80 1.00 16.28 -1.99
C LYS A 80 1.29 14.84 -1.61
N ILE A 81 0.57 14.34 -0.62
CA ILE A 81 0.90 13.09 0.05
C ILE A 81 -0.33 12.19 0.13
N ALA A 82 -0.14 10.92 -0.21
CA ALA A 82 -1.04 9.83 0.11
C ALA A 82 -0.33 8.90 1.07
N LEU A 83 -0.91 8.66 2.24
CA LEU A 83 -0.34 7.75 3.23
C LEU A 83 -0.94 6.36 3.05
N VAL A 84 -0.11 5.35 3.19
CA VAL A 84 -0.56 3.96 3.35
C VAL A 84 -0.09 3.44 4.69
N ASP A 85 -0.85 2.55 5.30
CA ASP A 85 -0.38 1.68 6.39
C ASP A 85 0.02 2.40 7.70
N HIS A 86 -0.37 3.67 7.87
CA HIS A 86 -0.25 4.38 9.13
C HIS A 86 -1.11 5.64 9.19
N THR A 87 -1.47 6.02 10.41
CA THR A 87 -2.14 7.29 10.73
C THR A 87 -1.53 8.05 11.91
N GLU A 88 -0.32 7.67 12.35
CA GLU A 88 0.43 8.33 13.43
C GLU A 88 1.54 9.24 12.88
N LYS A 89 1.59 10.50 13.33
CA LYS A 89 2.59 11.51 12.91
C LYS A 89 4.02 11.08 13.19
N ALA A 90 4.24 10.45 14.35
CA ALA A 90 5.56 9.96 14.74
C ALA A 90 6.14 8.92 13.77
N GLN A 91 5.27 8.23 13.03
CA GLN A 91 5.64 7.24 12.02
C GLN A 91 5.71 7.81 10.60
N SER A 92 5.41 9.10 10.41
CA SER A 92 5.30 9.70 9.09
C SER A 92 6.51 10.58 8.72
N LEU A 93 6.42 11.19 7.54
CA LEU A 93 7.41 12.13 6.99
C LEU A 93 7.67 13.29 7.95
N ASP A 94 8.89 13.81 7.93
CA ASP A 94 9.23 15.03 8.65
C ASP A 94 8.48 16.23 8.05
N ASN A 95 8.13 17.21 8.90
CA ASN A 95 7.36 18.40 8.51
C ASN A 95 6.02 18.07 7.82
N LEU A 96 5.33 16.99 8.24
CA LEU A 96 4.08 16.53 7.64
C LEU A 96 3.02 17.64 7.52
N GLU A 97 2.96 18.54 8.49
CA GLU A 97 2.06 19.70 8.53
C GLU A 97 2.34 20.76 7.46
N LYS A 98 3.53 20.74 6.85
CA LYS A 98 3.91 21.61 5.72
C LYS A 98 3.67 20.96 4.37
N GLY A 99 3.19 19.72 4.36
CA GLY A 99 2.67 19.03 3.19
C GLY A 99 1.14 19.10 3.11
N GLU A 100 0.59 18.49 2.06
CA GLU A 100 -0.84 18.37 1.85
C GLU A 100 -1.21 16.90 1.72
N ILE A 101 -1.73 16.33 2.79
CA ILE A 101 -2.28 14.97 2.76
C ILE A 101 -3.61 15.02 2.02
N VAL A 102 -3.77 14.19 0.98
CA VAL A 102 -4.98 14.10 0.16
C VAL A 102 -5.63 12.72 0.20
N ALA A 103 -4.90 11.70 0.67
CA ALA A 103 -5.40 10.34 0.79
C ALA A 103 -4.75 9.57 1.96
N ILE A 104 -5.50 8.67 2.59
CA ILE A 104 -5.01 7.67 3.53
C ILE A 104 -5.70 6.33 3.27
N VAL A 105 -4.92 5.24 3.17
CA VAL A 105 -5.42 3.86 3.13
C VAL A 105 -4.71 3.04 4.21
N ASP A 106 -5.43 2.52 5.19
CA ASP A 106 -4.81 1.95 6.40
C ASP A 106 -5.65 0.78 6.96
N HIS A 107 -5.08 0.04 7.91
CA HIS A 107 -5.78 -0.99 8.68
C HIS A 107 -5.55 -0.87 10.21
N HIS A 108 -4.74 0.10 10.63
CA HIS A 108 -4.47 0.37 12.04
C HIS A 108 -5.62 1.13 12.73
N LYS A 109 -5.47 1.32 14.05
CA LYS A 109 -6.26 2.30 14.81
C LYS A 109 -6.05 3.69 14.20
N LEU A 110 -7.04 4.58 14.33
CA LEU A 110 -6.86 5.98 13.99
C LEU A 110 -5.82 6.64 14.92
N GLY A 111 -4.77 7.21 14.33
CA GLY A 111 -3.72 7.95 15.04
C GLY A 111 -4.00 9.45 15.22
N ASP A 112 -2.94 10.25 15.28
CA ASP A 112 -2.95 11.69 15.60
C ASP A 112 -2.75 12.61 14.36
N ILE A 113 -2.81 12.05 13.15
CA ILE A 113 -2.84 12.80 11.90
C ILE A 113 -4.18 13.53 11.75
N THR A 114 -4.10 14.81 11.39
CA THR A 114 -5.25 15.68 11.12
C THR A 114 -5.04 16.41 9.79
N THR A 115 -6.12 16.72 9.09
CA THR A 115 -6.08 17.51 7.85
C THR A 115 -7.05 18.68 7.92
N PRO A 116 -6.70 19.85 7.36
CA PRO A 116 -7.60 21.01 7.34
C PRO A 116 -8.72 20.88 6.29
N ASN A 117 -8.52 20.03 5.28
CA ASN A 117 -9.46 19.79 4.19
C ASN A 117 -9.92 18.32 4.19
N PRO A 118 -11.12 18.01 3.65
CA PRO A 118 -11.53 16.64 3.39
C PRO A 118 -10.53 15.91 2.49
N ILE A 119 -10.29 14.63 2.82
CA ILE A 119 -9.38 13.75 2.07
C ILE A 119 -10.10 12.46 1.70
N PHE A 120 -9.54 11.69 0.77
CA PHE A 120 -9.93 10.30 0.63
C PHE A 120 -9.37 9.50 1.81
N PHE A 121 -10.23 8.87 2.61
CA PHE A 121 -9.79 8.07 3.74
C PHE A 121 -10.52 6.73 3.71
N MET A 122 -9.76 5.63 3.66
CA MET A 122 -10.31 4.29 3.76
C MET A 122 -9.47 3.47 4.73
N ALA A 123 -10.05 3.17 5.90
CA ALA A 123 -9.48 2.21 6.81
C ALA A 123 -10.47 1.08 7.09
N LEU A 124 -9.98 -0.15 7.12
CA LEU A 124 -10.78 -1.32 7.47
C LEU A 124 -10.07 -2.12 8.59
N PRO A 125 -10.81 -2.72 9.52
CA PRO A 125 -10.23 -3.56 10.56
C PRO A 125 -9.86 -4.95 10.01
N VAL A 126 -8.85 -4.99 9.15
CA VAL A 126 -8.30 -6.19 8.49
C VAL A 126 -6.83 -6.39 8.85
N GLY A 127 -6.25 -7.51 8.44
CA GLY A 127 -4.89 -7.87 8.80
C GLY A 127 -3.79 -7.14 8.03
N CYS A 128 -4.10 -6.51 6.90
CA CYS A 128 -3.11 -5.87 6.01
C CYS A 128 -3.73 -4.76 5.14
N THR A 129 -2.99 -3.68 4.86
CA THR A 129 -3.41 -2.58 3.96
C THR A 129 -3.62 -3.06 2.53
N ALA A 130 -2.85 -4.04 2.05
CA ALA A 130 -3.04 -4.63 0.72
C ALA A 130 -4.43 -5.25 0.53
N THR A 131 -5.06 -5.76 1.59
CA THR A 131 -6.46 -6.24 1.57
C THR A 131 -7.43 -5.08 1.30
N VAL A 132 -7.20 -3.92 1.91
CA VAL A 132 -7.99 -2.69 1.67
C VAL A 132 -7.81 -2.21 0.23
N LEU A 133 -6.58 -2.24 -0.28
CA LEU A 133 -6.29 -1.85 -1.66
C LEU A 133 -6.96 -2.78 -2.68
N LYS A 134 -7.02 -4.10 -2.44
CA LYS A 134 -7.74 -5.00 -3.34
C LYS A 134 -9.22 -4.63 -3.47
N ILE A 135 -9.87 -4.24 -2.37
CA ILE A 135 -11.25 -3.74 -2.43
C ILE A 135 -11.33 -2.48 -3.30
N LEU A 136 -10.34 -1.60 -3.24
CA LEU A 136 -10.31 -0.40 -4.08
C LEU A 136 -10.10 -0.73 -5.57
N TYR A 137 -9.25 -1.70 -5.91
CA TYR A 137 -9.15 -2.23 -7.27
C TYR A 137 -10.53 -2.72 -7.76
N ASP A 138 -11.24 -3.52 -6.95
CA ASP A 138 -12.57 -4.03 -7.32
C ASP A 138 -13.61 -2.91 -7.48
N LYS A 139 -13.59 -1.90 -6.61
CA LYS A 139 -14.54 -0.76 -6.66
C LYS A 139 -14.28 0.17 -7.84
N THR A 140 -13.04 0.27 -8.29
CA THR A 140 -12.67 1.06 -9.47
C THR A 140 -12.83 0.26 -10.76
N GLY A 141 -12.83 -1.07 -10.69
CA GLY A 141 -12.81 -1.94 -11.86
C GLY A 141 -11.48 -1.89 -12.61
N ILE A 142 -10.40 -1.48 -11.95
CA ILE A 142 -9.04 -1.58 -12.47
C ILE A 142 -8.56 -3.00 -12.21
N ASP A 143 -8.02 -3.66 -13.24
CA ASP A 143 -7.43 -4.98 -13.09
C ASP A 143 -6.10 -4.90 -12.33
N VAL A 144 -5.82 -5.91 -11.50
CA VAL A 144 -4.55 -6.04 -10.80
C VAL A 144 -3.56 -6.79 -11.71
N PRO A 145 -2.45 -6.18 -12.15
CA PRO A 145 -1.43 -6.90 -12.92
C PRO A 145 -0.74 -7.99 -12.08
N ARG A 146 -0.23 -9.04 -12.74
CA ARG A 146 0.42 -10.19 -12.08
C ARG A 146 1.48 -9.80 -11.05
N ASN A 147 2.39 -8.89 -11.41
CA ASN A 147 3.47 -8.45 -10.53
C ASN A 147 2.96 -7.63 -9.33
N ILE A 148 1.95 -6.76 -9.52
CA ILE A 148 1.27 -6.05 -8.44
C ILE A 148 0.54 -7.04 -7.52
N ALA A 149 -0.15 -8.03 -8.07
CA ALA A 149 -0.83 -9.05 -7.28
C ALA A 149 0.15 -9.85 -6.41
N GLY A 150 1.34 -10.13 -6.94
CA GLY A 150 2.41 -10.81 -6.21
C GLY A 150 2.91 -10.03 -4.99
N ILE A 151 3.17 -8.72 -5.13
CA ILE A 151 3.60 -7.90 -4.00
C ILE A 151 2.47 -7.68 -2.98
N MET A 152 1.22 -7.51 -3.43
CA MET A 152 0.06 -7.40 -2.54
C MET A 152 -0.16 -8.68 -1.73
N LEU A 153 -0.01 -9.85 -2.36
CA LEU A 153 -0.08 -11.13 -1.66
C LEU A 153 1.05 -11.27 -0.62
N ALA A 154 2.27 -10.85 -0.97
CA ALA A 154 3.40 -10.90 -0.06
C ALA A 154 3.16 -10.03 1.19
N SER A 155 2.57 -8.83 1.03
CA SER A 155 2.16 -7.97 2.16
C SER A 155 1.19 -8.70 3.10
N ILE A 156 0.13 -9.29 2.56
CA ILE A 156 -0.86 -10.00 3.37
C ILE A 156 -0.20 -11.15 4.14
N LEU A 157 0.65 -11.95 3.48
CA LEU A 157 1.35 -13.07 4.12
C LEU A 157 2.38 -12.60 5.17
N SER A 158 2.98 -11.42 4.97
CA SER A 158 3.87 -10.79 5.95
C SER A 158 3.12 -10.44 7.23
N ASP A 159 2.10 -9.58 7.14
CA ASP A 159 1.45 -8.98 8.32
C ASP A 159 0.60 -9.99 9.07
N THR A 160 -0.04 -10.89 8.33
CA THR A 160 -0.84 -11.96 8.93
C THR A 160 0.02 -13.10 9.46
N VAL A 161 1.35 -13.06 9.29
CA VAL A 161 2.27 -14.13 9.67
C VAL A 161 1.80 -15.47 9.08
N ILE A 162 1.53 -15.46 7.77
CA ILE A 162 0.96 -16.60 7.03
C ILE A 162 -0.35 -17.06 7.71
N PHE A 163 -1.25 -16.10 7.93
CA PHE A 163 -2.57 -16.28 8.56
C PHE A 163 -2.58 -16.74 10.03
N LYS A 164 -1.44 -16.69 10.73
CA LYS A 164 -1.32 -17.07 12.15
C LYS A 164 -1.49 -15.90 13.12
N SER A 165 -1.37 -14.67 12.64
CA SER A 165 -1.57 -13.46 13.44
C SER A 165 -3.02 -13.36 13.91
N ALA A 166 -3.23 -12.85 15.13
CA ALA A 166 -4.55 -12.56 15.66
C ALA A 166 -5.30 -11.45 14.90
N THR A 167 -4.59 -10.65 14.10
CA THR A 167 -5.18 -9.61 13.23
C THR A 167 -5.77 -10.18 11.94
N THR A 168 -5.47 -11.44 11.60
CA THR A 168 -5.93 -12.07 10.36
C THR A 168 -7.45 -12.19 10.34
N THR A 169 -8.06 -11.76 9.23
CA THR A 169 -9.50 -11.92 8.97
C THR A 169 -9.76 -12.91 7.82
N GLU A 170 -11.02 -13.35 7.69
CA GLU A 170 -11.45 -14.17 6.55
C GLU A 170 -11.35 -13.42 5.22
N LEU A 171 -11.46 -12.08 5.26
CA LEU A 171 -11.28 -11.25 4.07
C LEU A 171 -9.83 -11.26 3.60
N ASP A 172 -8.85 -11.24 4.51
CA ASP A 172 -7.43 -11.36 4.17
C ASP A 172 -7.13 -12.68 3.46
N LYS A 173 -7.67 -13.79 3.97
CA LYS A 173 -7.51 -15.13 3.36
C LYS A 173 -8.12 -15.17 1.95
N LYS A 174 -9.36 -14.68 1.82
CA LYS A 174 -10.06 -14.64 0.53
C LYS A 174 -9.29 -13.78 -0.48
N VAL A 175 -8.86 -12.59 -0.09
CA VAL A 175 -8.09 -11.70 -0.97
C VAL A 175 -6.75 -12.33 -1.34
N ALA A 176 -6.06 -12.96 -0.39
CA ALA A 176 -4.82 -13.68 -0.68
C ALA A 176 -5.02 -14.79 -1.72
N GLU A 177 -6.09 -15.59 -1.61
CA GLU A 177 -6.41 -16.62 -2.61
C GLU A 177 -6.68 -16.03 -4.01
N GLU A 178 -7.39 -14.90 -4.09
CA GLU A 178 -7.62 -14.20 -5.37
C GLU A 178 -6.30 -13.68 -5.96
N LEU A 179 -5.47 -13.03 -5.15
CA LEU A 179 -4.19 -12.47 -5.58
C LEU A 179 -3.21 -13.58 -5.98
N ALA A 180 -3.21 -14.72 -5.29
CA ALA A 180 -2.37 -15.87 -5.65
C ALA A 180 -2.69 -16.41 -7.04
N LYS A 181 -3.98 -16.50 -7.39
CA LYS A 181 -4.40 -16.89 -8.74
C LYS A 181 -3.90 -15.91 -9.79
N ILE A 182 -4.03 -14.60 -9.54
CA ILE A 182 -3.58 -13.55 -10.46
C ILE A 182 -2.04 -13.52 -10.58
N ALA A 183 -1.34 -13.74 -9.47
CA ALA A 183 0.13 -13.78 -9.42
C ALA A 183 0.72 -15.08 -9.99
N GLU A 184 -0.13 -16.09 -10.25
CA GLU A 184 0.24 -17.46 -10.62
C GLU A 184 1.12 -18.14 -9.54
N ILE A 185 0.71 -18.02 -8.27
CA ILE A 185 1.35 -18.68 -7.13
C ILE A 185 0.47 -19.84 -6.66
N GLU A 186 0.90 -21.06 -6.96
CA GLU A 186 0.14 -22.28 -6.65
C GLU A 186 0.12 -22.61 -5.14
N ASP A 187 1.22 -22.37 -4.44
CA ASP A 187 1.38 -22.67 -3.02
C ASP A 187 1.72 -21.39 -2.24
N MET A 188 0.68 -20.73 -1.73
CA MET A 188 0.80 -19.52 -0.93
C MET A 188 1.56 -19.74 0.37
N ILE A 189 1.44 -20.92 0.99
CA ILE A 189 2.09 -21.19 2.27
C ILE A 189 3.60 -21.32 2.06
N LYS A 190 4.01 -22.07 1.02
CA LYS A 190 5.42 -22.16 0.64
C LYS A 190 5.98 -20.79 0.25
N PHE A 191 5.23 -20.00 -0.51
CA PHE A 191 5.64 -18.64 -0.86
C PHE A 191 5.76 -17.74 0.39
N GLY A 192 4.80 -17.79 1.30
CA GLY A 192 4.85 -17.05 2.57
C GLY A 192 6.06 -17.44 3.42
N ILE A 193 6.38 -18.73 3.51
CA ILE A 193 7.59 -19.21 4.21
C ILE A 193 8.85 -18.66 3.53
N GLU A 194 8.92 -18.66 2.20
CA GLU A 194 10.05 -18.12 1.44
C GLU A 194 10.26 -16.62 1.73
N VAL A 195 9.18 -15.85 1.82
CA VAL A 195 9.18 -14.43 2.19
C VAL A 195 9.67 -14.27 3.63
N LYS A 196 9.03 -14.92 4.61
CA LYS A 196 9.36 -14.78 6.05
C LYS A 196 10.76 -15.29 6.43
N ALA A 197 11.40 -16.12 5.60
CA ALA A 197 12.71 -16.71 5.88
C ALA A 197 13.90 -15.81 5.51
N LYS A 198 13.66 -14.58 5.09
CA LYS A 198 14.71 -13.63 4.67
C LYS A 198 15.29 -12.81 5.82
#